data_AF-U2M5T8-F1
#
_entry.id   AF-U2M5T8-F1
#
_cell.length_a   1.000
_cell.length_b   1.000
_cell.length_c   1.000
_cell.angle_alpha   90.00
_cell.angle_beta   90.00
_cell.angle_gamma   90.00
#
_symmetry.space_group_name_H-M   'P 1'
#
loop_
_entity.id
_entity.type
_entity.pdbx_description
1 polymer ?
#
loop_
_entity_poly.entity_id
_entity_poly.type
_entity_poly.pdbx_seq_one_letter_code
_entity_poly.pdbx_strand_id
1 'polypeptide(L)'
;TFYTTSDAEVTVEDASFESVKNNEISCYTSQQYDFYVIGDLNSDEQVNSKDAAIMLSAYNIAEADGSLLTTANGKALMVSIAKMNPAKYKLDSAKKVEAADGNKDGRIMNCDDVNYSDVKQLLNYAAATGAGLTYDVAGWHYGEYVGYVK
;
A
#
# COMPACT_ATOMS: atom_id res chain seq x y z
N THR A 1 8.56 -4.08 -84.00
CA THR A 1 8.23 -4.30 -82.58
C THR A 1 6.78 -4.73 -82.53
N PHE A 2 6.53 -5.91 -81.95
CA PHE A 2 5.22 -6.55 -81.90
C PHE A 2 4.36 -5.91 -80.81
N TYR A 3 3.09 -5.64 -81.12
CA TYR A 3 2.08 -5.14 -80.18
C TYR A 3 1.25 -6.31 -79.67
N THR A 4 1.06 -6.41 -78.36
CA THR A 4 0.02 -7.24 -77.74
C THR A 4 -0.85 -6.33 -76.88
N THR A 5 -2.07 -6.06 -77.32
CA THR A 5 -3.11 -5.43 -76.51
C THR A 5 -3.77 -6.51 -75.65
N SER A 6 -3.60 -6.40 -74.34
CA SER A 6 -4.36 -7.18 -73.35
C SER A 6 -5.56 -6.35 -72.96
N ASP A 7 -6.74 -6.66 -73.49
CA ASP A 7 -8.01 -6.13 -73.01
C ASP A 7 -8.34 -6.81 -71.67
N ALA A 8 -7.74 -6.30 -70.59
CA ALA A 8 -8.13 -6.68 -69.24
C ALA A 8 -9.30 -5.77 -68.84
N GLU A 9 -10.52 -6.29 -68.94
CA GLU A 9 -11.69 -5.67 -68.32
C GLU A 9 -11.53 -5.75 -66.80
N VAL A 10 -11.28 -4.60 -66.16
CA VAL A 10 -11.34 -4.45 -64.71
C VAL A 10 -12.77 -4.08 -64.35
N THR A 11 -13.52 -5.04 -63.85
CA THR A 11 -14.81 -4.79 -63.21
C THR A 11 -14.57 -4.41 -61.76
N VAL A 12 -15.08 -3.24 -61.34
CA VAL A 12 -15.02 -2.77 -59.96
C VAL A 12 -16.40 -3.03 -59.36
N GLU A 13 -16.48 -4.00 -58.44
CA GLU A 13 -17.70 -4.23 -57.67
C GLU A 13 -17.87 -3.10 -56.66
N ASP A 14 -19.01 -2.39 -56.74
CA ASP A 14 -19.37 -1.34 -55.80
C ASP A 14 -19.92 -2.01 -54.52
N ALA A 15 -19.03 -2.26 -53.56
CA ALA A 15 -19.42 -2.78 -52.26
C ALA A 15 -19.99 -1.63 -51.40
N SER A 16 -21.31 -1.56 -51.30
CA SER A 16 -21.96 -0.64 -50.37
C SER A 16 -21.67 -1.03 -48.92
N PHE A 17 -21.10 -0.10 -48.16
CA PHE A 17 -20.80 -0.29 -46.74
C PHE A 17 -22.08 -0.10 -45.90
N GLU A 18 -22.67 -1.18 -45.41
CA GLU A 18 -23.70 -1.07 -44.36
C GLU A 18 -23.03 -0.63 -43.05
N SER A 19 -23.42 0.54 -42.53
CA SER A 19 -22.89 1.02 -41.27
C SER A 19 -23.36 0.10 -40.13
N VAL A 20 -22.39 -0.54 -39.48
CA VAL A 20 -22.64 -1.30 -38.26
C VAL A 20 -23.12 -0.32 -37.20
N LYS A 21 -24.34 -0.53 -36.68
CA LYS A 21 -24.89 0.26 -35.57
C LYS A 21 -23.88 0.28 -34.43
N ASN A 22 -23.55 1.47 -33.92
CA ASN A 22 -22.70 1.66 -32.75
C ASN A 22 -23.19 0.75 -31.62
N ASN A 23 -22.51 -0.39 -31.44
CA ASN A 23 -22.69 -1.20 -30.26
C ASN A 23 -21.97 -0.43 -29.16
N GLU A 24 -22.73 0.12 -28.21
CA GLU A 24 -22.19 0.91 -27.11
C GLU A 24 -21.06 0.11 -26.45
N ILE A 25 -19.81 0.56 -26.66
CA ILE A 25 -18.68 0.07 -25.89
C ILE A 25 -18.96 0.55 -24.47
N SER A 26 -19.51 -0.34 -23.65
CA SER A 26 -19.66 -0.11 -22.22
C SER A 26 -18.27 0.11 -21.65
N CYS A 27 -17.95 1.35 -21.33
CA CYS A 27 -16.70 1.73 -20.69
C CYS A 27 -16.69 1.11 -19.30
N TYR A 28 -16.01 -0.02 -19.12
CA TYR A 28 -15.72 -0.54 -17.79
C TYR A 28 -14.83 0.50 -17.09
N THR A 29 -15.38 1.21 -16.10
CA THR A 29 -14.56 1.98 -15.16
C THR A 29 -13.78 0.96 -14.34
N SER A 30 -12.50 0.75 -14.64
CA SER A 30 -11.63 -0.03 -13.76
C SER A 30 -11.51 0.72 -12.43
N GLN A 31 -12.01 0.13 -11.35
CA GLN A 31 -11.70 0.61 -10.01
C GLN A 31 -10.19 0.47 -9.82
N GLN A 32 -9.46 1.59 -9.70
CA GLN A 32 -8.06 1.55 -9.29
C GLN A 32 -8.03 1.24 -7.80
N TYR A 33 -7.57 0.04 -7.45
CA TYR A 33 -7.25 -0.31 -6.07
C TYR A 33 -5.86 0.20 -5.74
N ASP A 34 -5.76 1.03 -4.71
CA ASP A 34 -4.48 1.34 -4.09
C ASP A 34 -4.27 0.34 -2.94
N PHE A 35 -3.09 -0.30 -2.90
CA PHE A 35 -2.72 -1.23 -1.84
C PHE A 35 -1.57 -0.66 -0.99
N TYR A 36 -1.51 -1.05 0.28
CA TYR A 36 -0.33 -0.90 1.13
C TYR A 36 -0.12 -2.17 1.97
N VAL A 37 1.11 -2.37 2.46
CA VAL A 37 1.46 -3.48 3.34
C VAL A 37 1.59 -2.96 4.76
N ILE A 38 0.92 -3.59 5.72
CA ILE A 38 1.04 -3.21 7.13
C ILE A 38 2.47 -3.50 7.60
N GLY A 39 3.12 -2.51 8.20
CA GLY A 39 4.52 -2.54 8.59
C GLY A 39 5.50 -2.07 7.52
N ASP A 40 5.08 -1.85 6.27
CA ASP A 40 5.94 -1.23 5.24
C ASP A 40 5.82 0.29 5.34
N LEU A 41 6.87 0.92 5.89
CA LEU A 41 6.91 2.35 6.16
C LEU A 41 7.80 3.11 5.17
N ASN A 42 8.56 2.38 4.36
CA ASN A 42 9.46 2.96 3.38
C ASN A 42 9.01 2.75 1.92
N SER A 43 7.94 1.99 1.70
CA SER A 43 7.33 1.68 0.40
C SER A 43 8.25 0.88 -0.53
N ASP A 44 9.05 -0.03 0.03
CA ASP A 44 9.82 -1.04 -0.72
C ASP A 44 9.14 -2.41 -0.79
N GLU A 45 7.87 -2.48 -0.37
CA GLU A 45 7.02 -3.67 -0.32
C GLU A 45 7.56 -4.78 0.61
N GLN A 46 8.59 -4.50 1.40
CA GLN A 46 9.24 -5.47 2.28
C GLN A 46 9.24 -4.97 3.72
N VAL A 47 8.52 -5.66 4.59
CA VAL A 47 8.50 -5.35 6.01
C VAL A 47 9.77 -5.87 6.68
N ASN A 48 10.72 -4.98 6.98
CA ASN A 48 12.03 -5.36 7.51
C ASN A 48 12.55 -4.38 8.59
N SER A 49 13.82 -4.54 8.97
CA SER A 49 14.44 -3.72 10.02
C SER A 49 14.48 -2.22 9.71
N LYS A 50 14.44 -1.83 8.43
CA LYS A 50 14.37 -0.42 8.03
C LYS A 50 13.04 0.21 8.45
N ASP A 51 11.94 -0.52 8.33
CA ASP A 51 10.62 -0.05 8.76
C ASP A 51 10.55 0.06 10.27
N ALA A 52 11.10 -0.93 10.99
CA ALA A 52 11.20 -0.86 12.45
C ALA A 52 11.98 0.37 12.91
N ALA A 53 13.06 0.74 12.20
CA ALA A 53 13.82 1.95 12.49
C ALA A 53 13.00 3.24 12.24
N ILE A 54 12.18 3.28 11.19
CA ILE A 54 11.27 4.39 10.93
C ILE A 54 10.22 4.48 12.03
N MET A 55 9.60 3.38 12.41
CA MET A 55 8.60 3.32 13.47
C MET A 55 9.17 3.78 14.83
N LEU A 56 10.35 3.29 15.19
CA LEU A 56 11.05 3.73 16.40
C LEU A 56 11.39 5.23 16.34
N SER A 57 11.83 5.73 15.17
CA SER A 57 12.06 7.17 14.99
C SER A 57 10.77 7.98 15.15
N ALA A 58 9.63 7.50 14.65
CA ALA A 58 8.34 8.17 14.79
C ALA A 58 7.95 8.28 16.27
N TYR A 59 8.09 7.20 17.03
CA TYR A 59 7.83 7.18 18.47
C TYR A 59 8.75 8.15 19.23
N ASN A 60 10.06 8.13 18.96
CA ASN A 60 11.03 9.00 19.62
C ASN A 60 10.79 10.49 19.32
N ILE A 61 10.35 10.83 18.11
CA ILE A 61 9.97 12.21 17.76
C ILE A 61 8.76 12.64 18.60
N ALA A 62 7.73 11.80 18.67
CA ALA A 62 6.54 12.06 19.47
C ALA A 62 6.85 12.14 20.98
N GLU A 63 7.84 11.39 21.45
CA GLU A 63 8.33 11.51 22.83
C GLU A 63 8.99 12.86 23.06
N ALA A 64 9.92 13.24 22.18
CA ALA A 64 10.70 14.47 22.31
C ALA A 64 9.85 15.74 22.21
N ASP A 65 8.77 15.72 21.44
CA ASP A 65 7.87 16.86 21.27
C ASP A 65 6.64 16.83 22.21
N GLY A 66 6.52 15.81 23.06
CA GLY A 66 5.44 15.67 24.04
C GLY A 66 4.09 15.25 23.46
N SER A 67 4.03 14.74 22.21
CA SER A 67 2.78 14.28 21.58
C SER A 67 2.30 12.90 22.06
N LEU A 68 3.12 12.16 22.82
CA LEU A 68 2.70 10.88 23.37
C LEU A 68 1.62 11.05 24.43
N LEU A 69 0.53 10.29 24.30
CA LEU A 69 -0.52 10.22 25.32
C LEU A 69 -0.30 9.02 26.25
N THR A 70 -0.71 9.18 27.51
CA THR A 70 -0.69 8.09 28.49
C THR A 70 -1.89 7.17 28.27
N THR A 71 -1.64 5.87 28.21
CA THR A 71 -2.62 4.79 28.10
C THR A 71 -2.50 3.85 29.30
N ALA A 72 -3.38 2.85 29.40
CA ALA A 72 -3.28 1.83 30.45
C ALA A 72 -1.98 1.00 30.38
N ASN A 73 -1.38 0.87 29.20
CA ASN A 73 -0.25 -0.04 28.93
C ASN A 73 1.07 0.71 28.70
N GLY A 74 1.09 2.04 28.86
CA GLY A 74 2.26 2.87 28.59
C GLY A 74 1.92 4.12 27.80
N LYS A 75 2.92 4.73 27.17
CA LYS A 75 2.74 5.91 26.31
C LYS A 75 2.61 5.51 24.85
N ALA A 76 1.81 6.25 24.10
CA ALA A 76 1.52 5.97 22.71
C ALA A 76 1.50 7.23 21.85
N LEU A 77 2.01 7.12 20.63
CA LEU A 77 1.66 8.06 19.57
C LEU A 77 0.30 7.62 19.01
N MET A 78 -0.73 8.42 19.22
CA MET A 78 -2.06 8.10 18.67
C MET A 78 -2.04 8.22 17.15
N VAL A 79 -2.62 7.25 16.45
CA VAL A 79 -2.77 7.27 14.98
C VAL A 79 -3.49 8.53 14.52
N SER A 80 -4.52 8.98 15.25
CA SER A 80 -5.25 10.22 14.95
C SER A 80 -4.36 11.46 15.01
N ILE A 81 -3.41 11.52 15.95
CA ILE A 81 -2.44 12.62 16.07
C ILE A 81 -1.41 12.55 14.95
N ALA A 82 -0.86 11.38 14.69
CA ALA A 82 0.13 11.18 13.63
C ALA A 82 -0.45 11.51 12.24
N LYS A 83 -1.71 11.16 11.98
CA LYS A 83 -2.42 11.48 10.72
C LYS A 83 -2.59 12.98 10.46
N MET A 84 -2.60 13.82 11.50
CA MET A 84 -2.69 15.28 11.30
C MET A 84 -1.43 15.86 10.65
N ASN A 85 -0.26 15.24 10.89
CA ASN A 85 1.00 15.62 10.26
C ASN A 85 1.95 14.41 10.13
N PRO A 86 1.72 13.52 9.14
CA PRO A 86 2.50 12.29 9.00
C PRO A 86 4.00 12.54 8.74
N ALA A 87 4.30 13.59 7.98
CA ALA A 87 5.67 13.96 7.63
C ALA A 87 6.51 14.32 8.85
N LYS A 88 5.93 14.96 9.87
CA LYS A 88 6.61 15.26 11.16
C LYS A 88 7.21 14.01 11.79
N TYR A 89 6.49 12.90 11.74
CA TYR A 89 6.90 11.62 12.33
C TYR A 89 7.61 10.71 11.34
N LYS A 90 8.02 11.22 10.16
CA LYS A 90 8.67 10.46 9.07
C LYS A 90 7.83 9.31 8.51
N LEU A 91 6.53 9.33 8.72
CA LEU A 91 5.59 8.38 8.13
C LEU A 91 5.04 8.90 6.80
N ASP A 92 5.27 10.18 6.44
CA ASP A 92 5.02 10.85 5.14
C ASP A 92 3.62 10.77 4.48
N SER A 93 2.74 9.88 4.92
CA SER A 93 1.36 9.72 4.44
C SER A 93 0.46 9.09 5.50
N ALA A 94 -0.86 9.30 5.39
CA ALA A 94 -1.82 8.69 6.31
C ALA A 94 -1.80 7.16 6.25
N LYS A 95 -1.55 6.58 5.06
CA LYS A 95 -1.47 5.13 4.84
C LYS A 95 -0.33 4.49 5.64
N LYS A 96 0.84 5.12 5.66
CA LYS A 96 1.98 4.65 6.46
C LYS A 96 1.77 4.85 7.97
N VAL A 97 1.00 5.86 8.37
CA VAL A 97 0.57 5.95 9.78
C VAL A 97 -0.32 4.77 10.16
N GLU A 98 -1.23 4.35 9.29
CA GLU A 98 -2.06 3.15 9.50
C GLU A 98 -1.21 1.88 9.45
N ALA A 99 -0.25 1.79 8.53
CA ALA A 99 0.68 0.67 8.44
C ALA A 99 1.57 0.53 9.67
N ALA A 100 1.80 1.61 10.42
CA ALA A 100 2.59 1.57 11.64
C ALA A 100 1.82 1.00 12.85
N ASP A 101 0.48 1.00 12.80
CA ASP A 101 -0.40 0.45 13.84
C ASP A 101 -0.71 -1.02 13.51
N GLY A 102 0.17 -1.91 13.97
CA GLY A 102 0.20 -3.32 13.52
C GLY A 102 -0.98 -4.14 14.04
N ASN A 103 -1.52 -3.76 15.19
CA ASN A 103 -2.68 -4.41 15.81
C ASN A 103 -3.99 -3.62 15.59
N LYS A 104 -3.93 -2.48 14.89
CA LYS A 104 -5.06 -1.62 14.54
C LYS A 104 -5.83 -1.10 15.76
N ASP A 105 -5.14 -0.89 16.90
CA ASP A 105 -5.75 -0.39 18.13
C ASP A 105 -5.78 1.14 18.22
N GLY A 106 -5.27 1.82 17.18
CA GLY A 106 -5.19 3.27 17.06
C GLY A 106 -3.97 3.88 17.74
N ARG A 107 -3.00 3.08 18.18
CA ARG A 107 -1.82 3.51 18.93
C ARG A 107 -0.58 2.93 18.30
N ILE A 108 0.47 3.74 18.27
CA ILE A 108 1.82 3.30 17.91
C ILE A 108 2.65 3.33 19.19
N MET A 109 2.99 2.15 19.71
CA MET A 109 3.63 2.00 21.02
C MET A 109 5.02 1.37 20.97
N ASN A 110 5.90 1.89 21.81
CA ASN A 110 7.19 1.30 22.15
C ASN A 110 7.26 1.10 23.66
N CYS A 111 6.91 -0.09 24.12
CA CYS A 111 6.87 -0.43 25.54
C CYS A 111 7.51 -1.79 25.81
N ASP A 112 7.74 -2.11 27.09
CA ASP A 112 8.47 -3.33 27.42
C ASP A 112 7.70 -4.62 27.13
N ASP A 113 6.38 -4.57 27.26
CA ASP A 113 5.50 -5.70 26.97
C ASP A 113 5.25 -5.83 25.46
N VAL A 114 5.74 -6.92 24.89
CA VAL A 114 5.62 -7.24 23.46
C VAL A 114 4.16 -7.38 23.01
N ASN A 115 3.23 -7.70 23.91
CA ASN A 115 1.82 -7.85 23.55
C ASN A 115 1.16 -6.53 23.16
N TYR A 116 1.79 -5.40 23.50
CA TYR A 116 1.27 -4.07 23.24
C TYR A 116 2.21 -3.20 22.39
N SER A 117 3.44 -3.62 22.11
CA SER A 117 4.41 -2.78 21.42
C SER A 117 4.48 -3.08 19.91
N ASP A 118 4.00 -2.14 19.10
CA ASP A 118 4.16 -2.14 17.66
C ASP A 118 5.62 -2.26 17.24
N VAL A 119 6.50 -1.47 17.84
CA VAL A 119 7.94 -1.47 17.50
C VAL A 119 8.55 -2.85 17.70
N LYS A 120 8.27 -3.51 18.83
CA LYS A 120 8.83 -4.85 19.12
C LYS A 120 8.21 -5.93 18.23
N GLN A 121 6.91 -5.85 17.96
CA GLN A 121 6.22 -6.82 17.12
C GLN A 121 6.68 -6.72 15.65
N LEU A 122 6.88 -5.50 15.15
CA LEU A 122 7.47 -5.27 13.83
C LEU A 122 8.91 -5.80 13.75
N LEU A 123 9.72 -5.57 14.79
CA LEU A 123 11.08 -6.12 14.89
C LEU A 123 11.08 -7.65 14.85
N ASN A 124 10.21 -8.29 15.63
CA ASN A 124 10.11 -9.74 15.67
C ASN A 124 9.62 -10.30 14.33
N TYR A 125 8.63 -9.66 13.70
CA TYR A 125 8.18 -10.00 12.35
C TYR A 125 9.33 -9.93 11.35
N ALA A 126 10.06 -8.81 11.32
CA ALA A 126 11.19 -8.61 10.41
C ALA A 126 12.31 -9.64 10.64
N ALA A 127 12.60 -9.98 11.90
CA ALA A 127 13.62 -10.97 12.24
C ALA A 127 13.21 -12.39 11.82
N ALA A 128 11.96 -12.78 12.08
CA ALA A 128 11.45 -14.11 11.74
C ALA A 128 11.37 -14.30 10.22
N THR A 129 10.76 -13.35 9.51
CA THR A 129 10.62 -13.43 8.04
C THR A 129 11.97 -13.31 7.33
N GLY A 130 12.90 -12.49 7.85
CA GLY A 130 14.28 -12.44 7.37
C GLY A 130 15.05 -13.76 7.56
N ALA A 131 14.67 -14.56 8.55
CA ALA A 131 15.19 -15.92 8.76
C ALA A 131 14.43 -17.00 7.95
N GLY A 132 13.45 -16.62 7.13
CA GLY A 132 12.61 -17.54 6.37
C GLY A 132 11.52 -18.24 7.21
N LEU A 133 11.22 -17.74 8.40
CA LEU A 133 10.18 -18.26 9.29
C LEU A 133 8.88 -17.46 9.13
N THR A 134 7.76 -18.13 9.38
CA THR A 134 6.46 -17.47 9.53
C THR A 134 6.38 -16.78 10.89
N TYR A 135 5.82 -15.57 10.92
CA TYR A 135 5.51 -14.85 12.16
C TYR A 135 4.03 -14.51 12.17
N ASP A 136 3.26 -15.30 12.90
CA ASP A 136 1.81 -15.14 13.03
C ASP A 136 1.48 -15.01 14.52
N VAL A 137 1.12 -13.79 14.93
CA VAL A 137 0.70 -13.48 16.29
C VAL A 137 -0.73 -13.00 16.23
N ALA A 138 -1.61 -13.66 16.97
CA ALA A 138 -3.02 -13.33 16.98
C ALA A 138 -3.26 -11.84 17.28
N GLY A 139 -4.01 -11.17 16.40
CA GLY A 139 -4.32 -9.74 16.49
C GLY A 139 -3.25 -8.80 15.92
N TRP A 140 -2.18 -9.33 15.33
CA TRP A 140 -1.15 -8.55 14.64
C TRP A 140 -1.16 -8.84 13.15
N HIS A 141 -0.97 -7.81 12.35
CA HIS A 141 -1.24 -7.85 10.91
C HIS A 141 -0.03 -7.47 10.03
N TYR A 142 1.18 -7.46 10.57
CA TYR A 142 2.37 -7.11 9.78
C TYR A 142 2.53 -8.04 8.57
N GLY A 143 2.84 -7.45 7.41
CA GLY A 143 2.93 -8.16 6.13
C GLY A 143 1.61 -8.34 5.38
N GLU A 144 0.46 -8.02 5.98
CA GLU A 144 -0.82 -8.11 5.29
C GLU A 144 -1.01 -6.96 4.28
N TYR A 145 -1.55 -7.28 3.11
CA TYR A 145 -1.97 -6.31 2.11
C TYR A 145 -3.35 -5.75 2.43
N VAL A 146 -3.47 -4.43 2.45
CA VAL A 146 -4.74 -3.73 2.64
C VAL A 146 -5.06 -2.95 1.37
N GLY A 147 -6.20 -3.27 0.75
CA GLY A 147 -6.71 -2.58 -0.42
C GLY A 147 -7.73 -1.50 -0.06
N TYR A 148 -7.67 -0.37 -0.77
CA TYR A 148 -8.69 0.68 -0.72
C TYR A 148 -9.31 0.90 -2.10
N VAL A 149 -10.63 1.11 -2.09
CA VAL A 149 -11.37 1.59 -3.27
C VAL A 149 -11.24 3.12 -3.31
N LYS A 150 -10.74 3.65 -4.43
CA LYS A 150 -10.69 5.10 -4.70
C LYS A 150 -12.07 5.68 -4.99
#